data_AF-A0A928IXZ9-F1
#
_entry.id   AF-A0A928IXZ9-F1
#
_cell.length_a   1.000
_cell.length_b   1.000
_cell.length_c   1.000
_cell.angle_alpha   90.00
_cell.angle_beta   90.00
_cell.angle_gamma   90.00
#
_symmetry.space_group_name_H-M   'P 1'
#
loop_
_entity.id
_entity.type
_entity.pdbx_description
1 polymer ?
#
loop_
_entity_poly.entity_id
_entity_poly.type
_entity_poly.pdbx_seq_one_letter_code
_entity_poly.pdbx_strand_id
1 'polypeptide(L)'
;MKKTILISLLLVIALLLPACANTETVTIIEEKNFVCSFIVTQLNEEQKINVAFNTEENLTKLEVLITHGEQTVAEKSFSADELSEKNVNIDAYYGKHNLNLKAYSENGLVAESKTTVSLSASEYIIAPISGSMPQLYFTLNIKEITNDGATPAFVWLARPESWNWDNLPQNVYAMPTVSLDSILNGSYEDMINAADEYIEELYSINPASRFNLYINDFNSYLYLKLLAGNGIPESNYYVTLLSDGGASYKAFNDAFNPDDESFDADAKYADMAEKLNTLYGEVATEKDYYYSDIFSVDTTEFRQYTYVAAKEKSNVEWWILRPREGVLCSPDADFINTVLTTDKTEGIIEERNFANPLKAMTDEEKSELKALYNFNNEMFNAADEQNKKAMMILGSWATAENEPDFESYVKLVKAYYGDEFVYYYKGHPNTPTSNHPEKQKQLEELGLIDVESSINAELILFFYPDIYMCGYNSSTFLSVESKEMACAIFNMTAEAANANEGMSGYKDLIALYVSKIDGESQYASLCGNAIESCFLVEFNDYVDTEADFAIFDASASTFTYYIANGTSFEKLA
;
A
#
# COMPACT_ATOMS: atom_id res chain seq x y z
N MET A 1 66.99 23.37 32.94
CA MET A 1 67.18 22.27 31.96
C MET A 1 65.86 22.11 31.24
N LYS A 2 65.73 22.68 30.03
CA LYS A 2 64.49 22.67 29.22
C LYS A 2 64.32 21.26 28.64
N LYS A 3 63.23 20.56 28.98
CA LYS A 3 62.84 19.31 28.30
C LYS A 3 62.08 19.68 27.04
N THR A 4 62.67 19.33 25.90
CA THR A 4 62.08 19.38 24.56
C THR A 4 60.91 18.39 24.50
N ILE A 5 59.72 18.88 24.18
CA ILE A 5 58.56 18.05 23.83
C ILE A 5 58.69 17.75 22.33
N LEU A 6 58.81 16.46 22.00
CA LEU A 6 58.84 15.95 20.64
C LEU A 6 57.37 15.84 20.18
N ILE A 7 56.96 16.72 19.27
CA ILE A 7 55.67 16.59 18.58
C ILE A 7 55.86 15.50 17.53
N SER A 8 55.26 14.33 17.78
CA SER A 8 55.22 13.23 16.82
C SER A 8 54.12 13.54 15.82
N LEU A 9 54.52 13.87 14.59
CA LEU A 9 53.62 14.05 13.45
C LEU A 9 53.01 12.69 13.11
N LEU A 10 51.71 12.48 13.38
CA LEU A 10 51.00 11.28 12.94
C LEU A 10 50.79 11.38 11.42
N LEU A 11 51.38 10.43 10.70
CA LEU A 11 51.23 10.25 9.27
C LEU A 11 49.83 9.66 9.01
N VAL A 12 48.93 10.45 8.44
CA VAL A 12 47.64 9.95 7.93
C VAL A 12 47.92 9.13 6.68
N ILE A 13 47.80 7.80 6.80
CA ILE A 13 47.68 6.93 5.63
C ILE A 13 46.24 7.07 5.14
N ALA A 14 46.04 8.00 4.20
CA ALA A 14 44.84 8.05 3.38
C ALA A 14 44.88 6.82 2.45
N LEU A 15 44.30 5.71 2.88
CA LEU A 15 43.84 4.68 1.98
C LEU A 15 42.65 5.27 1.20
N LEU A 16 42.77 5.25 -0.13
CA LEU A 16 41.75 5.68 -1.09
C LEU A 16 40.42 4.98 -0.80
N LEU A 17 39.52 5.67 -0.10
CA LEU A 17 38.09 5.38 -0.07
C LEU A 17 37.38 6.45 -0.92
N PRO A 18 36.33 6.10 -1.68
CA PRO A 18 35.54 7.07 -2.43
C PRO A 18 34.92 8.13 -1.50
N ALA A 19 34.75 9.33 -2.03
CA ALA A 19 34.53 10.59 -1.32
C ALA A 19 33.13 10.76 -0.69
N CYS A 20 32.62 9.77 0.06
CA CYS A 20 31.33 9.84 0.76
C CYS A 20 31.39 9.57 2.27
N ALA A 21 32.57 9.42 2.87
CA ALA A 21 32.68 9.19 4.32
C ALA A 21 32.66 10.51 5.11
N ASN A 22 31.50 10.89 5.68
CA ASN A 22 31.40 11.89 6.73
C ASN A 22 32.25 11.45 7.93
N THR A 23 33.48 11.96 8.04
CA THR A 23 34.42 11.62 9.12
C THR A 23 34.54 12.80 10.08
N GLU A 24 33.84 12.76 11.21
CA GLU A 24 34.06 13.73 12.30
C GLU A 24 35.15 13.20 13.24
N THR A 25 36.23 13.98 13.39
CA THR A 25 37.30 13.67 14.36
C THR A 25 37.05 14.47 15.63
N VAL A 26 36.64 13.80 16.72
CA VAL A 26 36.47 14.44 18.03
C VAL A 26 37.73 14.26 18.87
N THR A 27 38.26 15.36 19.41
CA THR A 27 39.32 15.34 20.43
C THR A 27 38.71 15.68 21.79
N ILE A 28 38.89 14.84 22.81
CA ILE A 28 38.44 15.10 24.19
C ILE A 28 39.62 15.45 25.11
N ILE A 29 39.33 16.40 26.00
CA ILE A 29 40.19 17.04 27.01
C ILE A 29 40.41 16.12 28.21
N GLU A 30 41.65 16.10 28.68
CA GLU A 30 42.15 15.36 29.85
C GLU A 30 41.50 15.81 31.17
N GLU A 31 40.99 14.85 31.95
CA GLU A 31 41.23 14.83 33.40
C GLU A 31 41.49 13.40 33.87
N LYS A 32 42.78 13.14 34.19
CA LYS A 32 43.44 11.92 34.72
C LYS A 32 43.95 10.89 33.70
N ASN A 33 45.19 11.11 33.24
CA ASN A 33 46.22 10.11 32.86
C ASN A 33 45.80 8.85 32.07
N PHE A 34 44.72 8.91 31.30
CA PHE A 34 44.30 7.81 30.44
C PHE A 34 43.80 8.38 29.12
N VAL A 35 44.39 7.90 28.02
CA VAL A 35 44.04 8.34 26.66
C VAL A 35 43.27 7.21 25.99
N CYS A 36 41.94 7.29 26.02
CA CYS A 36 41.08 6.53 25.11
C CYS A 36 40.40 7.49 24.16
N SER A 37 40.65 7.34 22.87
CA SER A 37 40.03 8.14 21.81
C SER A 37 39.07 7.28 21.01
N PHE A 38 37.91 7.83 20.67
CA PHE A 38 36.90 7.19 19.82
C PHE A 38 36.89 7.83 18.44
N ILE A 39 36.68 7.01 17.41
CA ILE A 39 36.37 7.42 16.05
C ILE A 39 35.02 6.76 15.73
N VAL A 40 34.03 7.58 15.43
CA VAL A 40 32.67 7.12 15.11
C VAL A 40 32.39 7.46 13.65
N THR A 41 32.08 6.45 12.85
CA THR A 41 31.78 6.61 11.42
C THR A 41 30.66 5.68 11.02
N GLN A 42 29.97 5.99 9.93
CA GLN A 42 29.14 5.00 9.25
C GLN A 42 30.04 3.92 8.62
N LEU A 43 29.57 2.66 8.63
CA LEU A 43 30.22 1.57 7.91
C LEU A 43 29.73 1.55 6.46
N ASN A 44 30.53 2.04 5.53
CA ASN A 44 30.16 2.20 4.10
C ASN A 44 28.87 3.03 3.96
N GLU A 45 27.91 2.58 3.14
CA GLU A 45 26.54 3.11 3.07
C GLU A 45 25.55 2.21 3.84
N GLU A 46 25.99 1.37 4.78
CA GLU A 46 25.10 0.51 5.57
C GLU A 46 24.44 1.27 6.72
N GLN A 47 23.32 0.72 7.21
CA GLN A 47 22.64 1.13 8.46
C GLN A 47 23.42 0.64 9.70
N LYS A 48 24.71 0.97 9.77
CA LYS A 48 25.63 0.58 10.84
C LYS A 48 26.59 1.68 11.22
N ILE A 49 26.75 1.88 12.51
CA ILE A 49 27.78 2.74 13.11
C ILE A 49 28.97 1.88 13.51
N ASN A 50 30.15 2.25 13.02
CA ASN A 50 31.44 1.75 13.51
C ASN A 50 31.95 2.67 14.62
N VAL A 51 32.23 2.09 15.78
CA VAL A 51 32.91 2.75 16.90
C VAL A 51 34.30 2.13 17.03
N ALA A 52 35.30 2.76 16.40
CA ALA A 52 36.69 2.40 16.59
C ALA A 52 37.27 3.14 17.80
N PHE A 53 38.17 2.50 18.54
CA PHE A 53 38.80 3.12 19.69
C PHE A 53 40.28 2.78 19.79
N ASN A 54 41.05 3.75 20.28
CA ASN A 54 42.45 3.56 20.60
C ASN A 54 42.69 3.86 22.07
N THR A 55 43.43 2.99 22.74
CA THR A 55 43.63 3.03 24.18
C THR A 55 44.96 2.39 24.57
N GLU A 56 45.54 2.87 25.67
CA GLU A 56 46.79 2.37 26.27
C GLU A 56 46.57 1.17 27.22
N GLU A 57 45.37 0.98 27.78
CA GLU A 57 45.01 -0.19 28.60
C GLU A 57 43.99 -1.08 27.89
N ASN A 58 43.91 -2.34 28.30
CA ASN A 58 42.84 -3.22 27.86
C ASN A 58 41.50 -2.75 28.44
N LEU A 59 40.51 -2.54 27.58
CA LEU A 59 39.14 -2.31 28.03
C LEU A 59 38.53 -3.63 28.49
N THR A 60 37.82 -3.57 29.62
CA THR A 60 37.01 -4.67 30.13
C THR A 60 35.56 -4.57 29.66
N LYS A 61 35.11 -3.35 29.35
CA LYS A 61 33.75 -3.06 28.90
C LYS A 61 33.70 -1.78 28.05
N LEU A 62 32.84 -1.78 27.05
CA LEU A 62 32.42 -0.57 26.32
C LEU A 62 30.88 -0.52 26.32
N GLU A 63 30.31 0.56 26.84
CA GLU A 63 28.88 0.86 26.73
C GLU A 63 28.68 1.92 25.65
N VAL A 64 27.70 1.66 24.78
CA VAL A 64 27.29 2.58 23.72
C VAL A 64 25.79 2.78 23.77
N LEU A 65 25.37 4.01 24.01
CA LEU A 65 23.99 4.45 23.88
C LEU A 65 23.87 5.31 22.61
N ILE A 66 22.94 4.95 21.73
CA ILE A 66 22.63 5.63 20.48
C ILE A 66 21.21 6.14 20.56
N THR A 67 21.02 7.43 20.31
CA THR A 67 19.70 8.09 20.33
C THR A 67 19.50 8.97 19.11
N HIS A 68 18.28 9.02 18.60
CA HIS A 68 17.83 9.96 17.57
C HIS A 68 16.74 10.83 18.21
N GLY A 69 16.95 12.15 18.26
CA GLY A 69 16.16 13.02 19.13
C GLY A 69 16.15 12.51 20.58
N GLU A 70 14.96 12.22 21.10
CA GLU A 70 14.75 11.63 22.43
C GLU A 70 14.61 10.09 22.42
N GLN A 71 14.50 9.48 21.24
CA GLN A 71 14.31 8.04 21.07
C GLN A 71 15.63 7.29 21.26
N THR A 72 15.59 6.20 22.03
CA THR A 72 16.71 5.24 22.09
C THR A 72 16.66 4.33 20.87
N VAL A 73 17.74 4.38 20.08
CA VAL A 73 17.92 3.53 18.88
C VAL A 73 18.61 2.24 19.27
N ALA A 74 19.67 2.32 20.06
CA ALA A 74 20.39 1.15 20.54
C ALA A 74 21.06 1.42 21.90
N GLU A 75 21.05 0.43 22.78
CA GLU A 75 21.87 0.39 23.99
C GLU A 75 22.64 -0.93 23.99
N LYS A 76 23.96 -0.84 23.82
CA LYS A 76 24.85 -2.01 23.71
C LYS A 76 25.94 -1.96 24.76
N SER A 77 26.29 -3.13 25.27
CA SER A 77 27.38 -3.34 26.22
C SER A 77 28.26 -4.47 25.70
N PHE A 78 29.50 -4.15 25.35
CA PHE A 78 30.48 -5.10 24.83
C PHE A 78 31.46 -5.50 25.93
N SER A 79 31.75 -6.80 26.00
CA SER A 79 32.72 -7.40 26.91
C SER A 79 34.16 -7.33 26.36
N ALA A 80 35.15 -7.60 27.21
CA ALA A 80 36.57 -7.59 26.82
C ALA A 80 36.88 -8.44 25.58
N ASP A 81 36.24 -9.61 25.44
CA ASP A 81 36.46 -10.53 24.33
C ASP A 81 35.96 -9.96 22.99
N GLU A 82 34.88 -9.18 23.02
CA GLU A 82 34.31 -8.51 21.83
C GLU A 82 35.10 -7.26 21.42
N LEU A 83 35.98 -6.77 22.30
CA LEU A 83 36.76 -5.54 22.10
C LEU A 83 38.17 -5.81 21.55
N SER A 84 38.52 -7.07 21.26
CA SER A 84 39.87 -7.46 20.81
C SER A 84 40.27 -6.81 19.48
N GLU A 85 39.30 -6.53 18.61
CA GLU A 85 39.53 -5.90 17.31
C GLU A 85 39.55 -4.35 17.38
N LYS A 86 39.44 -3.79 18.58
CA LYS A 86 39.44 -2.33 18.83
C LYS A 86 38.40 -1.54 18.05
N ASN A 87 37.34 -2.21 17.62
CA ASN A 87 36.18 -1.60 16.98
C ASN A 87 34.95 -2.46 17.28
N VAL A 88 33.78 -1.82 17.26
CA VAL A 88 32.47 -2.50 17.34
C VAL A 88 31.53 -1.89 16.31
N ASN A 89 30.65 -2.72 15.75
CA ASN A 89 29.63 -2.29 14.81
C ASN A 89 28.26 -2.41 15.47
N ILE A 90 27.43 -1.39 15.31
CA ILE A 90 26.11 -1.29 15.93
C ILE A 90 25.11 -0.89 14.86
N ASP A 91 24.03 -1.66 14.72
CA ASP A 91 22.95 -1.32 13.79
C ASP A 91 22.24 -0.04 14.24
N ALA A 92 21.98 0.84 13.28
CA ALA A 92 21.22 2.09 13.45
C ALA A 92 20.66 2.52 12.09
N TYR A 93 19.47 3.09 12.05
CA TYR A 93 18.85 3.51 10.79
C TYR A 93 19.54 4.75 10.19
N TYR A 94 19.32 5.07 8.91
CA TYR A 94 19.86 6.31 8.33
C TYR A 94 19.28 7.55 9.03
N GLY A 95 20.09 8.58 9.27
CA GLY A 95 19.67 9.72 10.09
C GLY A 95 20.79 10.23 11.00
N LYS A 96 20.48 11.28 11.77
CA LYS A 96 21.39 11.93 12.72
C LYS A 96 21.27 11.28 14.09
N HIS A 97 22.36 10.68 14.55
CA HIS A 97 22.43 9.99 15.83
C HIS A 97 23.34 10.71 16.81
N ASN A 98 22.91 10.79 18.06
CA ASN A 98 23.74 11.15 19.20
C ASN A 98 24.25 9.87 19.87
N LEU A 99 25.54 9.83 20.19
CA LEU A 99 26.18 8.71 20.88
C LEU A 99 26.71 9.14 22.23
N ASN A 100 26.47 8.31 23.24
CA ASN A 100 27.17 8.35 24.52
C ASN A 100 27.99 7.07 24.69
N LEU A 101 29.31 7.22 24.71
CA LEU A 101 30.30 6.14 24.79
C LEU A 101 30.93 6.14 26.17
N LYS A 102 30.96 4.99 26.84
CA LYS A 102 31.65 4.81 28.13
C LYS A 102 32.56 3.59 28.08
N ALA A 103 33.86 3.81 28.24
CA ALA A 103 34.86 2.75 28.28
C ALA A 103 35.36 2.51 29.70
N TYR A 104 35.48 1.23 30.06
CA TYR A 104 35.89 0.79 31.39
C TYR A 104 37.13 -0.10 31.29
N SER A 105 38.09 0.06 32.21
CA SER A 105 39.17 -0.89 32.47
C SER A 105 38.90 -1.65 33.78
N GLU A 106 39.82 -2.52 34.22
CA GLU A 106 39.72 -3.20 35.51
C GLU A 106 39.58 -2.21 36.69
N ASN A 107 40.05 -0.97 36.50
CA ASN A 107 40.02 0.09 37.52
C ASN A 107 38.73 0.94 37.48
N GLY A 108 37.76 0.62 36.63
CA GLY A 108 36.49 1.33 36.50
C GLY A 108 36.39 2.16 35.21
N LEU A 109 35.54 3.19 35.23
CA LEU A 109 35.33 4.09 34.07
C LEU A 109 36.61 4.86 33.78
N VAL A 110 37.11 4.74 32.55
CA VAL A 110 38.37 5.36 32.11
C VAL A 110 38.18 6.39 31.00
N ALA A 111 37.08 6.34 30.25
CA ALA A 111 36.71 7.40 29.31
C ALA A 111 35.20 7.49 29.11
N GLU A 112 34.70 8.71 28.90
CA GLU A 112 33.33 9.01 28.47
C GLU A 112 33.38 10.02 27.31
N SER A 113 32.59 9.79 26.27
CA SER A 113 32.51 10.65 25.09
C SER A 113 31.08 10.83 24.65
N LYS A 114 30.73 12.06 24.24
CA LYS A 114 29.49 12.37 23.55
C LYS A 114 29.79 12.93 22.18
N THR A 115 29.18 12.36 21.16
CA THR A 115 29.43 12.73 19.76
C THR A 115 28.19 12.49 18.91
N THR A 116 28.24 12.91 17.65
CA THR A 116 27.18 12.72 16.67
C THR A 116 27.73 11.99 15.46
N VAL A 117 26.87 11.22 14.80
CA VAL A 117 27.18 10.62 13.50
C VAL A 117 25.93 10.67 12.65
N SER A 118 26.09 10.98 11.36
CA SER A 118 25.00 10.96 10.39
C SER A 118 25.19 9.78 9.46
N LEU A 119 24.15 8.96 9.33
CA LEU A 119 24.12 7.81 8.43
C LEU A 119 23.34 8.20 7.18
N SER A 120 23.90 7.93 6.01
CA SER A 120 23.24 8.17 4.72
C SER A 120 23.56 7.08 3.69
N ALA A 121 22.70 6.93 2.71
CA ALA A 121 22.93 6.23 1.45
C ALA A 121 22.90 7.23 0.28
N SER A 122 23.35 6.76 -0.87
CA SER A 122 23.26 7.48 -2.14
C SER A 122 21.86 7.46 -2.76
N GLU A 123 21.03 6.49 -2.40
CA GLU A 123 19.69 6.31 -2.93
C GLU A 123 18.75 5.68 -1.89
N TYR A 124 17.49 6.12 -1.88
CA TYR A 124 16.44 5.64 -0.98
C TYR A 124 15.16 5.34 -1.75
N ILE A 125 14.39 4.38 -1.24
CA ILE A 125 12.99 4.17 -1.62
C ILE A 125 12.13 4.57 -0.42
N ILE A 126 11.18 5.48 -0.64
CA ILE A 126 10.24 5.94 0.38
C ILE A 126 8.83 5.59 -0.08
N ALA A 127 8.09 4.86 0.75
CA ALA A 127 6.81 4.27 0.37
C ALA A 127 5.72 4.45 1.46
N PRO A 128 5.18 5.67 1.63
CA PRO A 128 4.00 5.93 2.44
C PRO A 128 2.74 5.59 1.63
N ILE A 129 2.34 4.32 1.66
CA ILE A 129 1.34 3.77 0.74
C ILE A 129 -0.04 3.73 1.41
N SER A 130 -0.99 4.46 0.83
CA SER A 130 -2.41 4.32 1.15
C SER A 130 -3.15 3.40 0.17
N GLY A 131 -4.25 2.80 0.63
CA GLY A 131 -5.08 1.94 -0.22
C GLY A 131 -4.49 0.55 -0.43
N SER A 132 -5.34 -0.40 -0.80
CA SER A 132 -4.93 -1.80 -0.93
C SER A 132 -4.32 -2.12 -2.29
N MET A 133 -4.83 -1.54 -3.38
CA MET A 133 -4.26 -1.75 -4.73
C MET A 133 -2.82 -1.21 -4.86
N PRO A 134 -2.51 0.02 -4.42
CA PRO A 134 -1.15 0.55 -4.39
C PRO A 134 -0.18 -0.33 -3.61
N GLN A 135 -0.61 -0.83 -2.45
CA GLN A 135 0.21 -1.75 -1.66
C GLN A 135 0.50 -3.04 -2.43
N LEU A 136 -0.48 -3.57 -3.16
CA LEU A 136 -0.29 -4.76 -3.98
C LEU A 136 0.70 -4.52 -5.13
N TYR A 137 0.62 -3.36 -5.80
CA TYR A 137 1.64 -2.96 -6.78
C TYR A 137 3.03 -2.97 -6.18
N PHE A 138 3.21 -2.26 -5.06
CA PHE A 138 4.50 -2.18 -4.41
C PHE A 138 5.01 -3.56 -4.02
N THR A 139 4.18 -4.35 -3.34
CA THR A 139 4.58 -5.66 -2.81
C THR A 139 4.99 -6.63 -3.92
N LEU A 140 4.23 -6.72 -5.01
CA LEU A 140 4.55 -7.62 -6.12
C LEU A 140 5.79 -7.20 -6.92
N ASN A 141 6.23 -5.96 -6.77
CA ASN A 141 7.39 -5.42 -7.47
C ASN A 141 8.55 -5.07 -6.52
N ILE A 142 8.52 -5.44 -5.22
CA ILE A 142 9.57 -5.09 -4.24
C ILE A 142 10.97 -5.44 -4.76
N LYS A 143 11.14 -6.60 -5.37
CA LYS A 143 12.44 -7.05 -5.88
C LYS A 143 12.96 -6.16 -7.01
N GLU A 144 12.08 -5.73 -7.91
CA GLU A 144 12.42 -4.77 -8.97
C GLU A 144 12.72 -3.38 -8.37
N ILE A 145 11.81 -2.90 -7.51
CA ILE A 145 11.87 -1.58 -6.87
C ILE A 145 13.16 -1.41 -6.05
N THR A 146 13.51 -2.41 -5.24
CA THR A 146 14.71 -2.39 -4.38
C THR A 146 15.99 -2.79 -5.11
N ASN A 147 15.92 -3.14 -6.40
CA ASN A 147 17.02 -3.73 -7.15
C ASN A 147 17.65 -4.92 -6.38
N ASP A 148 16.79 -5.89 -6.04
CA ASP A 148 17.13 -7.10 -5.28
C ASP A 148 17.75 -6.76 -3.90
N GLY A 149 17.16 -5.78 -3.21
CA GLY A 149 17.61 -5.29 -1.91
C GLY A 149 18.86 -4.41 -1.96
N ALA A 150 19.37 -4.01 -3.13
CA ALA A 150 20.51 -3.09 -3.22
C ALA A 150 20.17 -1.68 -2.72
N THR A 151 18.93 -1.23 -2.92
CA THR A 151 18.45 0.09 -2.49
C THR A 151 17.54 -0.08 -1.27
N PRO A 152 17.81 0.63 -0.14
CA PRO A 152 17.00 0.52 1.06
C PRO A 152 15.61 1.14 0.86
N ALA A 153 14.57 0.40 1.28
CA ALA A 153 13.19 0.84 1.24
C ALA A 153 12.61 1.07 2.63
N PHE A 154 11.93 2.21 2.80
CA PHE A 154 11.25 2.60 4.03
C PHE A 154 9.77 2.71 3.79
N VAL A 155 9.02 1.81 4.40
CA VAL A 155 7.62 1.56 4.10
C VAL A 155 6.75 1.93 5.29
N TRP A 156 5.65 2.62 5.00
CA TRP A 156 4.52 2.73 5.91
C TRP A 156 3.26 2.43 5.11
N LEU A 157 2.49 1.43 5.54
CA LEU A 157 1.24 1.03 4.89
C LEU A 157 0.06 1.56 5.68
N ALA A 158 -0.96 2.10 4.99
CA ALA A 158 -2.23 2.44 5.63
C ALA A 158 -3.03 1.20 6.08
N ARG A 159 -2.62 0.00 5.64
CA ARG A 159 -3.15 -1.32 6.04
C ARG A 159 -2.02 -2.18 6.58
N PRO A 160 -1.35 -1.76 7.66
CA PRO A 160 -0.11 -2.38 8.12
C PRO A 160 -0.30 -3.85 8.53
N GLU A 161 -1.51 -4.26 8.92
CA GLU A 161 -1.86 -5.63 9.31
C GLU A 161 -1.86 -6.65 8.17
N SER A 162 -1.73 -6.17 6.93
CA SER A 162 -1.58 -7.02 5.73
C SER A 162 -0.18 -7.62 5.59
N TRP A 163 0.84 -7.00 6.18
CA TRP A 163 2.23 -7.47 6.18
C TRP A 163 2.61 -8.08 7.53
N ASN A 164 3.46 -9.10 7.46
CA ASN A 164 4.21 -9.62 8.58
C ASN A 164 5.52 -8.83 8.74
N TRP A 165 5.52 -7.85 9.64
CA TRP A 165 6.66 -6.96 9.89
C TRP A 165 7.90 -7.66 10.48
N ASP A 166 7.75 -8.91 10.96
CA ASP A 166 8.89 -9.74 11.40
C ASP A 166 9.54 -10.51 10.23
N ASN A 167 8.93 -10.49 9.04
CA ASN A 167 9.38 -11.23 7.86
C ASN A 167 9.45 -10.32 6.63
N LEU A 168 10.12 -9.17 6.79
CA LEU A 168 10.36 -8.23 5.69
C LEU A 168 11.45 -8.76 4.74
N PRO A 169 11.35 -8.47 3.43
CA PRO A 169 12.43 -8.73 2.49
C PRO A 169 13.72 -7.99 2.87
N GLN A 170 14.84 -8.45 2.32
CA GLN A 170 16.14 -7.82 2.57
C GLN A 170 16.10 -6.33 2.23
N ASN A 171 16.62 -5.51 3.14
CA ASN A 171 16.69 -4.05 3.01
C ASN A 171 15.34 -3.34 2.82
N VAL A 172 14.25 -3.99 3.20
CA VAL A 172 12.94 -3.37 3.38
C VAL A 172 12.71 -3.18 4.88
N TYR A 173 12.37 -1.95 5.26
CA TYR A 173 12.23 -1.53 6.64
C TYR A 173 10.90 -0.82 6.84
N ALA A 174 10.37 -0.92 8.05
CA ALA A 174 9.34 -0.01 8.52
C ALA A 174 9.91 1.43 8.63
N MET A 175 9.06 2.45 8.53
CA MET A 175 9.49 3.85 8.69
C MET A 175 10.21 4.06 10.05
N PRO A 176 11.47 4.50 10.10
CA PRO A 176 12.31 4.30 11.28
C PRO A 176 12.18 5.39 12.35
N THR A 177 11.60 6.54 12.02
CA THR A 177 11.42 7.70 12.93
C THR A 177 10.23 7.54 13.86
N VAL A 178 9.49 6.43 13.76
CA VAL A 178 8.35 6.10 14.59
C VAL A 178 8.47 4.67 15.12
N SER A 179 7.73 4.37 16.19
CA SER A 179 7.66 3.00 16.70
C SER A 179 6.82 2.10 15.78
N LEU A 180 7.07 0.78 15.80
CA LEU A 180 6.22 -0.16 15.08
C LEU A 180 4.75 -0.06 15.54
N ASP A 181 4.49 0.17 16.83
CA ASP A 181 3.13 0.41 17.33
C ASP A 181 2.45 1.63 16.67
N SER A 182 3.22 2.69 16.45
CA SER A 182 2.76 3.87 15.70
C SER A 182 2.50 3.56 14.24
N ILE A 183 3.27 2.68 13.61
CA ILE A 183 3.00 2.23 12.23
C ILE A 183 1.72 1.41 12.16
N LEU A 184 1.53 0.51 13.13
CA LEU A 184 0.37 -0.38 13.20
C LEU A 184 -0.94 0.37 13.50
N ASN A 185 -0.89 1.45 14.29
CA ASN A 185 -2.08 2.13 14.81
C ASN A 185 -2.19 3.62 14.42
N GLY A 186 -1.21 4.16 13.71
CA GLY A 186 -1.13 5.57 13.35
C GLY A 186 -2.15 5.98 12.29
N SER A 187 -2.45 7.27 12.27
CA SER A 187 -3.32 7.85 11.26
C SER A 187 -2.59 8.05 9.93
N TYR A 188 -3.35 8.31 8.87
CA TYR A 188 -2.80 8.72 7.59
C TYR A 188 -1.94 9.99 7.71
N GLU A 189 -2.34 10.94 8.56
CA GLU A 189 -1.57 12.17 8.78
C GLU A 189 -0.22 11.88 9.46
N ASP A 190 -0.19 10.96 10.44
CA ASP A 190 1.06 10.52 11.08
C ASP A 190 2.03 9.90 10.07
N MET A 191 1.51 9.07 9.15
CA MET A 191 2.29 8.47 8.07
C MET A 191 2.92 9.54 7.16
N ILE A 192 2.15 10.54 6.74
CA ILE A 192 2.67 11.61 5.86
C ILE A 192 3.70 12.46 6.59
N ASN A 193 3.42 12.88 7.83
CA ASN A 193 4.34 13.71 8.61
C ASN A 193 5.66 12.98 8.88
N ALA A 194 5.62 11.71 9.25
CA ALA A 194 6.84 10.93 9.47
C ALA A 194 7.68 10.75 8.20
N ALA A 195 7.03 10.55 7.04
CA ALA A 195 7.73 10.47 5.76
C ALA A 195 8.35 11.82 5.37
N ASP A 196 7.63 12.92 5.58
CA ASP A 196 8.08 14.29 5.29
C ASP A 196 9.32 14.66 6.12
N GLU A 197 9.24 14.50 7.44
CA GLU A 197 10.34 14.76 8.38
C GLU A 197 11.57 13.90 8.06
N TYR A 198 11.36 12.64 7.71
CA TYR A 198 12.46 11.73 7.39
C TYR A 198 13.14 12.08 6.06
N ILE A 199 12.37 12.41 5.02
CA ILE A 199 12.93 12.89 3.74
C ILE A 199 13.73 14.18 3.96
N GLU A 200 13.18 15.15 4.69
CA GLU A 200 13.88 16.40 5.02
C GLU A 200 15.21 16.12 5.74
N GLU A 201 15.20 15.24 6.74
CA GLU A 201 16.41 14.86 7.46
C GLU A 201 17.46 14.23 6.54
N LEU A 202 17.08 13.20 5.76
CA LEU A 202 17.99 12.51 4.86
C LEU A 202 18.60 13.45 3.82
N TYR A 203 17.80 14.34 3.24
CA TYR A 203 18.27 15.34 2.30
C TYR A 203 19.23 16.34 2.95
N SER A 204 18.97 16.74 4.20
CA SER A 204 19.87 17.62 4.95
C SER A 204 21.24 17.00 5.26
N ILE A 205 21.31 15.66 5.37
CA ILE A 205 22.55 14.91 5.60
C ILE A 205 23.34 14.79 4.30
N ASN A 206 22.66 14.40 3.22
CA ASN A 206 23.28 14.21 1.90
C ASN A 206 22.38 14.75 0.78
N PRO A 207 22.58 16.02 0.35
CA PRO A 207 21.81 16.63 -0.73
C PRO A 207 22.01 15.99 -2.11
N ALA A 208 23.00 15.12 -2.27
CA ALA A 208 23.24 14.39 -3.52
C ALA A 208 22.45 13.06 -3.59
N SER A 209 21.73 12.69 -2.53
CA SER A 209 20.94 11.46 -2.50
C SER A 209 19.81 11.49 -3.53
N ARG A 210 19.48 10.31 -4.07
CA ARG A 210 18.32 10.10 -4.92
C ARG A 210 17.15 9.52 -4.13
N PHE A 211 15.94 10.03 -4.34
CA PHE A 211 14.73 9.58 -3.66
C PHE A 211 13.75 8.97 -4.66
N ASN A 212 13.40 7.70 -4.47
CA ASN A 212 12.37 7.02 -5.26
C ASN A 212 11.10 6.94 -4.41
N LEU A 213 10.06 7.69 -4.76
CA LEU A 213 8.82 7.81 -4.00
C LEU A 213 7.73 6.94 -4.64
N TYR A 214 7.13 6.05 -3.85
CA TYR A 214 6.00 5.20 -4.25
C TYR A 214 4.77 5.57 -3.45
N ILE A 215 3.76 6.14 -4.11
CA ILE A 215 2.55 6.65 -3.46
C ILE A 215 1.30 6.28 -4.24
N ASN A 216 0.17 6.26 -3.54
CA ASN A 216 -1.15 6.10 -4.16
C ASN A 216 -1.48 7.33 -5.03
N ASP A 217 -1.91 7.09 -6.27
CA ASP A 217 -2.28 8.14 -7.21
C ASP A 217 -3.53 8.94 -6.82
N PHE A 218 -4.39 8.41 -5.96
CA PHE A 218 -5.49 9.13 -5.32
C PHE A 218 -5.02 10.25 -4.39
N ASN A 219 -3.75 10.17 -3.96
CA ASN A 219 -3.06 11.18 -3.17
C ASN A 219 -1.78 11.65 -3.90
N SER A 220 -1.82 11.72 -5.23
CA SER A 220 -0.66 12.10 -6.05
C SER A 220 -0.07 13.48 -5.68
N TYR A 221 -0.84 14.36 -5.05
CA TYR A 221 -0.36 15.63 -4.51
C TYR A 221 0.81 15.47 -3.53
N LEU A 222 0.94 14.32 -2.87
CA LEU A 222 1.96 14.08 -1.85
C LEU A 222 3.39 14.25 -2.37
N TYR A 223 3.69 13.91 -3.62
CA TYR A 223 5.07 14.05 -4.10
C TYR A 223 5.50 15.53 -4.15
N LEU A 224 4.57 16.45 -4.42
CA LEU A 224 4.84 17.88 -4.37
C LEU A 224 5.16 18.31 -2.94
N LYS A 225 4.38 17.85 -1.96
CA LYS A 225 4.64 18.11 -0.54
C LYS A 225 6.00 17.56 -0.10
N LEU A 226 6.18 16.25 -0.25
CA LEU A 226 7.30 15.50 0.31
C LEU A 226 8.64 15.78 -0.40
N LEU A 227 8.63 16.19 -1.68
CA LEU A 227 9.86 16.37 -2.46
C LEU A 227 10.06 17.84 -2.85
N ALA A 228 9.13 18.43 -3.59
CA ALA A 228 9.27 19.81 -4.04
C ALA A 228 9.18 20.82 -2.87
N GLY A 229 8.30 20.57 -1.89
CA GLY A 229 8.17 21.36 -0.67
C GLY A 229 9.45 21.36 0.18
N ASN A 230 10.11 20.20 0.26
CA ASN A 230 11.44 20.05 0.88
C ASN A 230 12.60 20.60 0.03
N GLY A 231 12.33 21.15 -1.15
CA GLY A 231 13.33 21.75 -2.03
C GLY A 231 14.29 20.74 -2.66
N ILE A 232 13.85 19.49 -2.85
CA ILE A 232 14.61 18.45 -3.54
C ILE A 232 14.54 18.72 -5.05
N PRO A 233 15.68 18.84 -5.76
CA PRO A 233 15.68 19.06 -7.20
C PRO A 233 15.04 17.88 -7.95
N GLU A 234 14.34 18.16 -9.05
CA GLU A 234 13.71 17.12 -9.90
C GLU A 234 14.71 16.06 -10.39
N SER A 235 16.00 16.41 -10.55
CA SER A 235 17.06 15.47 -10.91
C SER A 235 17.39 14.44 -9.82
N ASN A 236 16.97 14.69 -8.58
CA ASN A 236 17.31 13.91 -7.40
C ASN A 236 16.15 13.06 -6.91
N TYR A 237 15.04 13.00 -7.65
CA TYR A 237 13.96 12.10 -7.30
C TYR A 237 13.26 11.49 -8.51
N TYR A 238 12.61 10.38 -8.26
CA TYR A 238 11.70 9.70 -9.18
C TYR A 238 10.42 9.33 -8.43
N VAL A 239 9.26 9.47 -9.06
CA VAL A 239 7.95 9.22 -8.45
C VAL A 239 7.20 8.18 -9.26
N THR A 240 6.78 7.12 -8.58
CA THR A 240 5.86 6.14 -9.14
C THR A 240 4.49 6.33 -8.49
N LEU A 241 3.52 6.78 -9.29
CA LEU A 241 2.13 6.89 -8.89
C LEU A 241 1.45 5.54 -9.09
N LEU A 242 1.00 4.92 -7.99
CA LEU A 242 0.41 3.60 -7.97
C LEU A 242 -1.12 3.70 -7.98
N SER A 243 -1.78 3.09 -8.95
CA SER A 243 -3.24 3.18 -9.06
C SER A 243 -3.99 2.64 -7.84
N ASP A 244 -4.91 3.45 -7.31
CA ASP A 244 -5.96 3.02 -6.37
C ASP A 244 -6.96 2.03 -6.98
N GLY A 245 -7.04 1.98 -8.31
CA GLY A 245 -7.97 1.17 -9.09
C GLY A 245 -9.16 2.01 -9.55
N GLY A 246 -10.38 1.64 -9.11
CA GLY A 246 -11.62 2.29 -9.54
C GLY A 246 -11.60 3.82 -9.39
N ALA A 247 -11.05 4.33 -8.30
CA ALA A 247 -10.96 5.76 -8.05
C ALA A 247 -10.02 6.48 -9.03
N SER A 248 -8.90 5.85 -9.42
CA SER A 248 -7.97 6.38 -10.42
C SER A 248 -8.62 6.51 -11.80
N TYR A 249 -9.33 5.46 -12.23
CA TYR A 249 -10.07 5.48 -13.49
C TYR A 249 -11.15 6.55 -13.48
N LYS A 250 -11.89 6.67 -12.38
CA LYS A 250 -12.89 7.72 -12.21
C LYS A 250 -12.26 9.11 -12.30
N ALA A 251 -11.14 9.36 -11.61
CA ALA A 251 -10.49 10.67 -11.62
C ALA A 251 -10.01 11.07 -13.02
N PHE A 252 -9.44 10.14 -13.78
CA PHE A 252 -9.09 10.37 -15.18
C PHE A 252 -10.33 10.69 -16.03
N ASN A 253 -11.38 9.87 -15.92
CA ASN A 253 -12.60 10.03 -16.71
C ASN A 253 -13.38 11.30 -16.32
N ASP A 254 -13.36 11.72 -15.07
CA ASP A 254 -13.95 12.99 -14.65
C ASP A 254 -13.25 14.19 -15.32
N ALA A 255 -11.96 14.05 -15.65
CA ALA A 255 -11.18 15.10 -16.31
C ALA A 255 -11.32 15.07 -17.84
N PHE A 256 -11.37 13.89 -18.43
CA PHE A 256 -11.23 13.69 -19.88
C PHE A 256 -12.41 13.00 -20.57
N ASN A 257 -13.45 12.58 -19.84
CA ASN A 257 -14.66 11.97 -20.40
C ASN A 257 -15.95 12.71 -19.99
N PRO A 258 -16.07 14.02 -20.19
CA PRO A 258 -17.31 14.72 -19.90
C PRO A 258 -18.40 14.34 -20.92
N ASP A 259 -19.66 14.50 -20.51
CA ASP A 259 -20.85 14.32 -21.36
C ASP A 259 -21.02 15.48 -22.37
N ASP A 260 -19.99 15.73 -23.19
CA ASP A 260 -19.96 16.74 -24.24
C ASP A 260 -19.18 16.22 -25.46
N GLU A 261 -19.89 15.91 -26.55
CA GLU A 261 -19.28 15.43 -27.81
C GLU A 261 -18.35 16.47 -28.48
N SER A 262 -18.42 17.74 -28.06
CA SER A 262 -17.52 18.80 -28.53
C SER A 262 -16.32 19.06 -27.61
N PHE A 263 -16.14 18.21 -26.59
CA PHE A 263 -15.02 18.29 -25.66
C PHE A 263 -13.68 18.16 -26.39
N ASP A 264 -12.82 19.15 -26.15
CA ASP A 264 -11.45 19.21 -26.67
C ASP A 264 -10.50 18.76 -25.55
N ALA A 265 -10.10 17.48 -25.61
CA ALA A 265 -9.26 16.88 -24.58
C ALA A 265 -7.83 17.47 -24.58
N ASP A 266 -7.32 17.85 -25.76
CA ASP A 266 -6.02 18.51 -25.89
C ASP A 266 -6.03 19.91 -25.25
N ALA A 267 -7.10 20.69 -25.43
CA ALA A 267 -7.24 22.00 -24.78
C ALA A 267 -7.37 21.87 -23.26
N LYS A 268 -8.14 20.88 -22.78
CA LYS A 268 -8.24 20.56 -21.35
C LYS A 268 -6.88 20.15 -20.78
N TYR A 269 -6.16 19.28 -21.46
CA TYR A 269 -4.81 18.86 -21.09
C TYR A 269 -3.86 20.06 -21.00
N ALA A 270 -3.86 20.94 -22.00
CA ALA A 270 -2.98 22.12 -22.03
C ALA A 270 -3.24 23.09 -20.86
N ASP A 271 -4.51 23.34 -20.51
CA ASP A 271 -4.88 24.14 -19.32
C ASP A 271 -4.37 23.49 -18.02
N MET A 272 -4.53 22.17 -17.89
CA MET A 272 -4.05 21.44 -16.72
C MET A 272 -2.51 21.45 -16.64
N ALA A 273 -1.80 21.29 -17.76
CA ALA A 273 -0.34 21.36 -17.80
C ALA A 273 0.18 22.76 -17.39
N GLU A 274 -0.46 23.83 -17.85
CA GLU A 274 -0.10 25.20 -17.46
C GLU A 274 -0.31 25.44 -15.95
N LYS A 275 -1.45 25.00 -15.40
CA LYS A 275 -1.74 25.08 -13.96
C LYS A 275 -0.78 24.25 -13.13
N LEU A 276 -0.43 23.04 -13.59
CA LEU A 276 0.53 22.19 -12.92
C LEU A 276 1.90 22.89 -12.85
N ASN A 277 2.38 23.44 -13.95
CA ASN A 277 3.65 24.18 -13.96
C ASN A 277 3.64 25.40 -13.03
N THR A 278 2.51 26.12 -12.96
CA THR A 278 2.32 27.22 -12.00
C THR A 278 2.41 26.73 -10.55
N LEU A 279 1.69 25.65 -10.24
CA LEU A 279 1.66 25.03 -8.92
C LEU A 279 3.07 24.65 -8.43
N TYR A 280 3.91 24.06 -9.28
CA TYR A 280 5.30 23.74 -8.90
C TYR A 280 6.08 24.97 -8.43
N GLY A 281 5.88 26.12 -9.08
CA GLY A 281 6.51 27.39 -8.68
C GLY A 281 5.99 27.90 -7.33
N GLU A 282 4.70 27.72 -7.07
CA GLU A 282 4.07 28.07 -5.79
C GLU A 282 4.59 27.18 -4.66
N VAL A 283 4.59 25.86 -4.85
CA VAL A 283 5.08 24.88 -3.86
C VAL A 283 6.55 25.13 -3.52
N ALA A 284 7.39 25.39 -4.52
CA ALA A 284 8.80 25.72 -4.30
C ALA A 284 9.01 27.04 -3.52
N THR A 285 8.06 27.98 -3.65
CA THR A 285 8.11 29.28 -2.95
C THR A 285 7.64 29.16 -1.50
N GLU A 286 6.51 28.48 -1.29
CA GLU A 286 5.90 28.31 0.04
C GLU A 286 6.61 27.24 0.87
N LYS A 287 7.34 26.32 0.22
CA LYS A 287 7.99 25.16 0.84
C LYS A 287 7.03 24.23 1.57
N ASP A 288 5.82 24.12 1.06
CA ASP A 288 4.79 23.20 1.51
C ASP A 288 3.76 23.02 0.40
N TYR A 289 2.97 21.96 0.49
CA TYR A 289 1.76 21.79 -0.29
C TYR A 289 0.71 21.04 0.54
N TYR A 290 -0.26 21.79 1.05
CA TYR A 290 -1.35 21.27 1.86
C TYR A 290 -2.64 22.06 1.60
N TYR A 291 -3.79 21.49 2.00
CA TYR A 291 -5.14 22.03 1.81
C TYR A 291 -5.20 23.54 2.13
N SER A 292 -5.16 24.38 1.11
CA SER A 292 -5.21 25.84 1.24
C SER A 292 -5.61 26.53 -0.06
N ASP A 293 -6.31 27.65 0.05
CA ASP A 293 -6.84 28.42 -1.10
C ASP A 293 -5.77 29.26 -1.82
N ILE A 294 -4.48 29.08 -1.49
CA ILE A 294 -3.38 29.88 -2.05
C ILE A 294 -2.74 29.26 -3.30
N PHE A 295 -3.02 27.98 -3.56
CA PHE A 295 -2.44 27.24 -4.68
C PHE A 295 -3.37 27.22 -5.89
N SER A 296 -2.78 27.20 -7.09
CA SER A 296 -3.49 27.19 -8.38
C SER A 296 -4.29 25.91 -8.62
N VAL A 297 -3.98 24.83 -7.91
CA VAL A 297 -4.69 23.55 -7.90
C VAL A 297 -4.72 23.07 -6.45
N ASP A 298 -5.90 22.77 -5.92
CA ASP A 298 -6.01 22.20 -4.57
C ASP A 298 -5.72 20.69 -4.56
N THR A 299 -5.44 20.12 -3.39
CA THR A 299 -5.05 18.71 -3.26
C THR A 299 -6.16 17.71 -3.62
N THR A 300 -7.43 18.12 -3.63
CA THR A 300 -8.56 17.28 -4.06
C THR A 300 -8.69 17.31 -5.58
N GLU A 301 -8.59 18.50 -6.18
CA GLU A 301 -8.56 18.66 -7.64
C GLU A 301 -7.37 17.92 -8.25
N PHE A 302 -6.21 17.92 -7.57
CA PHE A 302 -4.98 17.28 -8.03
C PHE A 302 -5.13 15.79 -8.35
N ARG A 303 -6.16 15.10 -7.81
CA ARG A 303 -6.47 13.70 -8.17
C ARG A 303 -6.68 13.50 -9.67
N GLN A 304 -7.20 14.52 -10.35
CA GLN A 304 -7.43 14.52 -11.78
C GLN A 304 -6.15 14.75 -12.60
N TYR A 305 -5.07 15.21 -11.94
CA TYR A 305 -3.81 15.60 -12.57
C TYR A 305 -2.82 14.44 -12.72
N THR A 306 -3.12 13.24 -12.23
CA THR A 306 -2.18 12.09 -12.25
C THR A 306 -1.57 11.82 -13.63
N TYR A 307 -2.39 11.70 -14.68
CA TYR A 307 -1.90 11.52 -16.06
C TYR A 307 -1.09 12.72 -16.55
N VAL A 308 -1.56 13.95 -16.27
CA VAL A 308 -0.88 15.18 -16.67
C VAL A 308 0.50 15.28 -16.01
N ALA A 309 0.60 14.94 -14.72
CA ALA A 309 1.85 14.92 -13.97
C ALA A 309 2.84 13.91 -14.55
N ALA A 310 2.41 12.68 -14.84
CA ALA A 310 3.27 11.68 -15.47
C ALA A 310 3.74 12.12 -16.87
N LYS A 311 2.88 12.79 -17.64
CA LYS A 311 3.22 13.22 -19.00
C LYS A 311 4.14 14.45 -19.05
N GLU A 312 3.91 15.41 -18.16
CA GLU A 312 4.68 16.66 -18.12
C GLU A 312 6.03 16.51 -17.39
N LYS A 313 6.23 15.44 -16.63
CA LYS A 313 7.41 15.26 -15.78
C LYS A 313 8.09 13.93 -16.07
N SER A 314 9.29 14.01 -16.64
CA SER A 314 10.10 12.84 -17.01
C SER A 314 10.56 11.98 -15.82
N ASN A 315 10.42 12.49 -14.61
CA ASN A 315 10.72 11.79 -13.36
C ASN A 315 9.45 11.33 -12.61
N VAL A 316 8.30 11.31 -13.28
CA VAL A 316 7.03 10.80 -12.75
C VAL A 316 6.47 9.78 -13.73
N GLU A 317 6.07 8.62 -13.23
CA GLU A 317 5.36 7.59 -14.00
C GLU A 317 4.06 7.20 -13.31
N TRP A 318 3.12 6.66 -14.08
CA TRP A 318 1.84 6.17 -13.56
C TRP A 318 1.63 4.69 -13.85
N TRP A 319 1.55 3.89 -12.78
CA TRP A 319 1.29 2.46 -12.86
C TRP A 319 -0.19 2.17 -12.75
N ILE A 320 -0.72 1.45 -13.74
CA ILE A 320 -2.16 1.17 -13.86
C ILE A 320 -2.40 -0.28 -14.27
N LEU A 321 -3.51 -0.87 -13.82
CA LEU A 321 -3.74 -2.30 -14.00
C LEU A 321 -4.09 -2.65 -15.44
N ARG A 322 -4.90 -1.79 -16.06
CA ARG A 322 -5.52 -1.97 -17.38
C ARG A 322 -5.75 -0.62 -18.06
N PRO A 323 -4.75 -0.06 -18.75
CA PRO A 323 -4.95 1.11 -19.60
C PRO A 323 -5.53 0.64 -20.94
N ARG A 324 -6.86 0.61 -21.05
CA ARG A 324 -7.56 0.21 -22.28
C ARG A 324 -8.86 0.99 -22.46
N GLU A 325 -9.38 0.95 -23.68
CA GLU A 325 -10.68 1.52 -24.04
C GLU A 325 -11.80 0.92 -23.18
N GLY A 326 -12.78 1.76 -22.81
CA GLY A 326 -13.88 1.40 -21.92
C GLY A 326 -13.50 1.37 -20.43
N VAL A 327 -12.25 1.71 -20.09
CA VAL A 327 -11.77 1.88 -18.71
C VAL A 327 -11.22 3.29 -18.54
N LEU A 328 -10.28 3.67 -19.41
CA LEU A 328 -9.92 5.07 -19.65
C LEU A 328 -10.70 5.55 -20.86
N CYS A 329 -11.41 6.66 -20.71
CA CYS A 329 -12.34 7.14 -21.72
C CYS A 329 -12.12 8.61 -22.04
N SER A 330 -12.45 8.98 -23.27
CA SER A 330 -12.62 10.35 -23.73
C SER A 330 -13.51 10.33 -24.98
N PRO A 331 -14.40 11.32 -25.18
CA PRO A 331 -15.09 11.49 -26.46
C PRO A 331 -14.13 11.88 -27.59
N ASP A 332 -12.95 12.41 -27.26
CA ASP A 332 -11.87 12.67 -28.21
C ASP A 332 -11.07 11.38 -28.48
N ALA A 333 -11.35 10.78 -29.64
CA ALA A 333 -10.75 9.53 -30.08
C ALA A 333 -9.23 9.64 -30.33
N ASP A 334 -8.73 10.78 -30.80
CA ASP A 334 -7.31 10.94 -31.11
C ASP A 334 -6.49 11.09 -29.81
N PHE A 335 -7.04 11.83 -28.84
CA PHE A 335 -6.46 11.94 -27.50
C PHE A 335 -6.38 10.57 -26.81
N ILE A 336 -7.48 9.84 -26.69
CA ILE A 336 -7.47 8.55 -25.98
C ILE A 336 -6.60 7.50 -26.68
N ASN A 337 -6.54 7.52 -28.02
CA ASN A 337 -5.61 6.67 -28.76
C ASN A 337 -4.14 7.00 -28.42
N THR A 338 -3.80 8.28 -28.26
CA THR A 338 -2.45 8.70 -27.86
C THR A 338 -2.12 8.18 -26.46
N VAL A 339 -3.03 8.34 -25.50
CA VAL A 339 -2.91 7.84 -24.12
C VAL A 339 -2.66 6.33 -24.11
N LEU A 340 -3.46 5.57 -24.85
CA LEU A 340 -3.45 4.10 -24.82
C LEU A 340 -2.34 3.47 -25.67
N THR A 341 -1.63 4.24 -26.50
CA THR A 341 -0.60 3.70 -27.40
C THR A 341 0.74 4.39 -27.24
N THR A 342 0.85 5.66 -27.63
CA THR A 342 2.09 6.44 -27.59
C THR A 342 2.58 6.59 -26.16
N ASP A 343 1.74 7.13 -25.27
CA ASP A 343 2.14 7.45 -23.90
C ASP A 343 2.52 6.18 -23.11
N LYS A 344 1.83 5.06 -23.40
CA LYS A 344 2.19 3.75 -22.88
C LYS A 344 3.54 3.23 -23.40
N THR A 345 3.83 3.44 -24.69
CA THR A 345 5.11 3.02 -25.29
C THR A 345 6.28 3.86 -24.77
N GLU A 346 6.01 5.10 -24.38
CA GLU A 346 6.99 6.04 -23.82
C GLU A 346 7.20 5.87 -22.31
N GLY A 347 6.46 4.98 -21.65
CA GLY A 347 6.58 4.69 -20.21
C GLY A 347 5.93 5.74 -19.31
N ILE A 348 5.05 6.59 -19.85
CA ILE A 348 4.26 7.55 -19.08
C ILE A 348 3.18 6.81 -18.29
N ILE A 349 2.57 5.82 -18.95
CA ILE A 349 1.59 4.91 -18.37
C ILE A 349 2.15 3.49 -18.46
N GLU A 350 2.40 2.88 -17.31
CA GLU A 350 2.92 1.52 -17.22
C GLU A 350 1.79 0.55 -16.85
N GLU A 351 1.51 -0.40 -17.75
CA GLU A 351 0.55 -1.46 -17.48
C GLU A 351 1.18 -2.51 -16.55
N ARG A 352 0.71 -2.55 -15.31
CA ARG A 352 1.17 -3.46 -14.27
C ARG A 352 0.06 -4.43 -13.90
N ASN A 353 -0.25 -5.37 -14.79
CA ASN A 353 -1.24 -6.42 -14.50
C ASN A 353 -0.65 -7.48 -13.56
N PHE A 354 -1.34 -7.81 -12.47
CA PHE A 354 -0.87 -8.79 -11.48
C PHE A 354 -0.89 -10.24 -11.97
N ALA A 355 -1.76 -10.59 -12.92
CA ALA A 355 -1.98 -11.98 -13.31
C ALA A 355 -0.72 -12.65 -13.88
N ASN A 356 0.03 -11.94 -14.75
CA ASN A 356 1.22 -12.51 -15.38
C ASN A 356 2.40 -12.64 -14.41
N PRO A 357 2.79 -11.62 -13.63
CA PRO A 357 3.81 -11.75 -12.60
C PRO A 357 3.49 -12.88 -11.61
N LEU A 358 2.26 -12.93 -11.10
CA LEU A 358 1.84 -13.97 -10.17
C LEU A 358 1.94 -15.37 -10.80
N LYS A 359 1.49 -15.56 -12.05
CA LYS A 359 1.63 -16.84 -12.78
C LYS A 359 3.09 -17.22 -13.07
N ALA A 360 3.97 -16.22 -13.23
CA ALA A 360 5.39 -16.42 -13.50
C ALA A 360 6.23 -16.70 -12.25
N MET A 361 5.70 -16.45 -11.04
CA MET A 361 6.42 -16.69 -9.79
C MET A 361 6.79 -18.17 -9.62
N THR A 362 8.03 -18.38 -9.19
CA THR A 362 8.52 -19.66 -8.68
C THR A 362 7.84 -20.04 -7.36
N ASP A 363 7.97 -21.30 -6.95
CA ASP A 363 7.41 -21.75 -5.67
C ASP A 363 8.10 -21.08 -4.46
N GLU A 364 9.37 -20.70 -4.60
CA GLU A 364 10.12 -19.94 -3.60
C GLU A 364 9.55 -18.51 -3.48
N GLU A 365 9.39 -17.80 -4.60
CA GLU A 365 8.79 -16.45 -4.62
C GLU A 365 7.35 -16.45 -4.08
N LYS A 366 6.56 -17.48 -4.38
CA LYS A 366 5.22 -17.65 -3.79
C LYS A 366 5.28 -17.85 -2.28
N SER A 367 6.26 -18.63 -1.80
CA SER A 367 6.45 -18.86 -0.36
C SER A 367 6.89 -17.58 0.36
N GLU A 368 7.79 -16.81 -0.25
CA GLU A 368 8.22 -15.51 0.27
C GLU A 368 7.06 -14.51 0.30
N LEU A 369 6.28 -14.41 -0.78
CA LEU A 369 5.10 -13.55 -0.83
C LEU A 369 4.06 -13.94 0.23
N LYS A 370 3.83 -15.25 0.43
CA LYS A 370 2.94 -15.77 1.49
C LYS A 370 3.46 -15.53 2.91
N ALA A 371 4.77 -15.42 3.09
CA ALA A 371 5.37 -15.17 4.40
C ALA A 371 5.42 -13.67 4.72
N LEU A 372 5.54 -12.82 3.68
CA LEU A 372 5.44 -11.37 3.79
C LEU A 372 4.00 -10.91 4.00
N TYR A 373 3.06 -11.31 3.14
CA TYR A 373 1.66 -11.05 3.41
C TYR A 373 1.20 -11.95 4.55
N ASN A 374 0.34 -11.47 5.44
CA ASN A 374 -0.20 -12.27 6.54
C ASN A 374 -1.24 -13.31 6.06
N PHE A 375 -0.92 -14.08 5.01
CA PHE A 375 -1.69 -15.24 4.58
C PHE A 375 -1.54 -16.32 5.64
N ASN A 376 -2.54 -16.47 6.51
CA ASN A 376 -2.62 -17.73 7.23
C ASN A 376 -2.84 -18.84 6.19
N ASN A 377 -1.99 -19.88 6.21
CA ASN A 377 -2.21 -21.09 5.40
C ASN A 377 -3.51 -21.82 5.79
N GLU A 378 -4.27 -21.28 6.75
CA GLU A 378 -5.50 -21.82 7.29
C GLU A 378 -6.75 -21.02 6.87
N MET A 379 -6.62 -20.03 5.98
CA MET A 379 -7.68 -19.08 5.60
C MET A 379 -9.01 -19.76 5.26
N PHE A 380 -8.94 -20.87 4.52
CA PHE A 380 -10.09 -21.67 4.13
C PHE A 380 -10.06 -23.11 4.67
N ASN A 381 -9.24 -23.39 5.70
CA ASN A 381 -9.10 -24.75 6.24
C ASN A 381 -10.42 -25.35 6.71
N ALA A 382 -11.35 -24.54 7.21
CA ALA A 382 -12.65 -25.05 7.63
C ALA A 382 -13.42 -25.71 6.47
N ALA A 383 -13.18 -25.29 5.22
CA ALA A 383 -13.74 -25.93 4.03
C ALA A 383 -13.07 -27.29 3.77
N ASP A 384 -11.74 -27.34 3.85
CA ASP A 384 -10.96 -28.58 3.69
C ASP A 384 -11.30 -29.61 4.78
N GLU A 385 -11.35 -29.20 6.04
CA GLU A 385 -11.70 -30.04 7.19
C GLU A 385 -13.12 -30.62 7.09
N GLN A 386 -14.05 -29.85 6.51
CA GLN A 386 -15.43 -30.27 6.30
C GLN A 386 -15.65 -30.99 4.98
N ASN A 387 -14.62 -31.11 4.12
CA ASN A 387 -14.71 -31.63 2.76
C ASN A 387 -15.82 -30.93 1.95
N LYS A 388 -15.81 -29.60 2.01
CA LYS A 388 -16.75 -28.67 1.36
C LYS A 388 -15.99 -27.66 0.51
N LYS A 389 -16.69 -27.00 -0.41
CA LYS A 389 -16.14 -25.90 -1.19
C LYS A 389 -16.11 -24.61 -0.35
N ALA A 390 -15.18 -23.71 -0.63
CA ALA A 390 -15.17 -22.38 -0.02
C ALA A 390 -15.99 -21.40 -0.86
N MET A 391 -16.90 -20.67 -0.21
CA MET A 391 -17.59 -19.52 -0.81
C MET A 391 -17.31 -18.27 0.01
N MET A 392 -16.67 -17.30 -0.62
CA MET A 392 -16.38 -15.99 -0.04
C MET A 392 -17.44 -14.97 -0.46
N ILE A 393 -18.07 -14.35 0.53
CA ILE A 393 -18.98 -13.24 0.36
C ILE A 393 -18.19 -11.95 0.54
N LEU A 394 -17.96 -11.23 -0.56
CA LEU A 394 -17.35 -9.91 -0.57
C LEU A 394 -18.32 -8.87 0.02
N GLY A 395 -17.88 -8.29 1.13
CA GLY A 395 -18.50 -7.13 1.72
C GLY A 395 -18.15 -5.84 1.00
N SER A 396 -18.74 -4.76 1.48
CA SER A 396 -18.38 -3.38 1.18
C SER A 396 -17.90 -2.74 2.49
N TRP A 397 -18.07 -1.42 2.63
CA TRP A 397 -17.84 -0.78 3.92
C TRP A 397 -18.88 -1.29 4.92
N ALA A 398 -18.46 -1.66 6.13
CA ALA A 398 -19.30 -2.28 7.17
C ALA A 398 -20.29 -1.29 7.81
N THR A 399 -21.14 -0.68 6.98
CA THR A 399 -22.21 0.25 7.34
C THR A 399 -23.50 -0.18 6.66
N ALA A 400 -24.65 0.13 7.27
CA ALA A 400 -25.95 -0.23 6.72
C ALA A 400 -26.24 0.40 5.35
N GLU A 401 -25.58 1.52 5.02
CA GLU A 401 -25.70 2.21 3.74
C GLU A 401 -24.92 1.49 2.62
N ASN A 402 -23.72 0.98 2.93
CA ASN A 402 -22.84 0.35 1.95
C ASN A 402 -23.06 -1.17 1.84
N GLU A 403 -23.59 -1.79 2.89
CA GLU A 403 -24.03 -3.20 2.90
C GLU A 403 -25.52 -3.31 3.25
N PRO A 404 -26.43 -2.70 2.47
CA PRO A 404 -27.86 -2.80 2.73
C PRO A 404 -28.31 -4.25 2.61
N ASP A 405 -29.23 -4.66 3.48
CA ASP A 405 -29.86 -5.99 3.47
C ASP A 405 -28.89 -7.20 3.50
N PHE A 406 -27.66 -7.03 4.01
CA PHE A 406 -26.62 -8.06 4.02
C PHE A 406 -27.09 -9.44 4.52
N GLU A 407 -27.82 -9.50 5.64
CA GLU A 407 -28.33 -10.76 6.19
C GLU A 407 -29.27 -11.49 5.23
N SER A 408 -30.10 -10.74 4.51
CA SER A 408 -31.03 -11.30 3.53
C SER A 408 -30.27 -11.88 2.34
N TYR A 409 -29.22 -11.19 1.86
CA TYR A 409 -28.36 -11.72 0.81
C TYR A 409 -27.60 -12.98 1.25
N VAL A 410 -27.09 -13.01 2.47
CA VAL A 410 -26.44 -14.22 3.01
C VAL A 410 -27.41 -15.39 3.10
N LYS A 411 -28.64 -15.16 3.59
CA LYS A 411 -29.69 -16.19 3.62
C LYS A 411 -30.02 -16.69 2.21
N LEU A 412 -30.10 -15.79 1.23
CA LEU A 412 -30.34 -16.12 -0.17
C LEU A 412 -29.24 -17.04 -0.71
N VAL A 413 -27.98 -16.63 -0.56
CA VAL A 413 -26.82 -17.39 -1.01
C VAL A 413 -26.78 -18.77 -0.36
N LYS A 414 -27.02 -18.85 0.95
CA LYS A 414 -27.10 -20.14 1.67
C LYS A 414 -28.27 -21.01 1.22
N ALA A 415 -29.42 -20.42 0.91
CA ALA A 415 -30.58 -21.15 0.44
C ALA A 415 -30.42 -21.65 -1.01
N TYR A 416 -29.73 -20.91 -1.86
CA TYR A 416 -29.50 -21.28 -3.27
C TYR A 416 -28.37 -22.31 -3.42
N TYR A 417 -27.22 -22.05 -2.81
CA TYR A 417 -26.01 -22.87 -2.96
C TYR A 417 -25.89 -24.00 -1.92
N GLY A 418 -26.62 -23.92 -0.80
CA GLY A 418 -26.82 -25.05 0.09
C GLY A 418 -25.60 -25.47 0.94
N ASP A 419 -25.61 -26.72 1.38
CA ASP A 419 -24.67 -27.23 2.38
C ASP A 419 -23.35 -27.73 1.81
N GLU A 420 -23.15 -27.69 0.49
CA GLU A 420 -21.87 -28.07 -0.16
C GLU A 420 -20.74 -27.05 0.12
N PHE A 421 -21.09 -25.87 0.66
CA PHE A 421 -20.17 -24.78 0.93
C PHE A 421 -19.92 -24.55 2.43
N VAL A 422 -18.71 -24.09 2.74
CA VAL A 422 -18.43 -23.27 3.92
C VAL A 422 -18.39 -21.82 3.47
N TYR A 423 -19.06 -20.96 4.24
CA TYR A 423 -19.27 -19.58 3.89
C TYR A 423 -18.35 -18.67 4.68
N TYR A 424 -17.63 -17.84 3.95
CA TYR A 424 -16.67 -16.87 4.46
C TYR A 424 -17.16 -15.47 4.15
N TYR A 425 -16.78 -14.50 4.97
CA TYR A 425 -16.99 -13.08 4.71
C TYR A 425 -15.65 -12.39 4.60
N LYS A 426 -15.51 -11.54 3.58
CA LYS A 426 -14.36 -10.66 3.42
C LYS A 426 -14.83 -9.22 3.33
N GLY A 427 -14.64 -8.46 4.40
CA GLY A 427 -15.01 -7.04 4.46
C GLY A 427 -14.08 -6.14 3.66
N HIS A 428 -14.52 -4.90 3.43
CA HIS A 428 -13.67 -3.89 2.78
C HIS A 428 -12.55 -3.44 3.71
N PRO A 429 -11.29 -3.30 3.24
CA PRO A 429 -10.15 -2.89 4.06
C PRO A 429 -10.32 -1.54 4.79
N ASN A 430 -11.19 -0.65 4.32
CA ASN A 430 -11.47 0.64 4.97
C ASN A 430 -12.31 0.54 6.25
N THR A 431 -13.02 -0.56 6.43
CA THR A 431 -13.83 -0.84 7.61
C THR A 431 -13.52 -2.27 8.07
N PRO A 432 -12.29 -2.53 8.58
CA PRO A 432 -11.88 -3.88 8.95
C PRO A 432 -12.85 -4.49 9.96
N THR A 433 -13.31 -5.72 9.71
CA THR A 433 -14.31 -6.39 10.56
C THR A 433 -13.95 -6.35 12.05
N SER A 434 -12.66 -6.47 12.37
CA SER A 434 -12.11 -6.42 13.73
C SER A 434 -12.49 -5.15 14.52
N ASN A 435 -12.75 -4.05 13.83
CA ASN A 435 -13.16 -2.76 14.42
C ASN A 435 -14.68 -2.57 14.50
N HIS A 436 -15.47 -3.54 14.03
CA HIS A 436 -16.93 -3.46 13.97
C HIS A 436 -17.59 -4.62 14.75
N PRO A 437 -17.76 -4.50 16.09
CA PRO A 437 -18.35 -5.56 16.91
C PRO A 437 -19.75 -6.00 16.49
N GLU A 438 -20.57 -5.05 16.03
CA GLU A 438 -21.90 -5.32 15.45
C GLU A 438 -21.79 -6.26 14.23
N LYS A 439 -20.79 -6.02 13.36
CA LYS A 439 -20.55 -6.86 12.19
C LYS A 439 -20.05 -8.24 12.60
N GLN A 440 -19.10 -8.33 13.54
CA GLN A 440 -18.62 -9.62 14.06
C GLN A 440 -19.76 -10.48 14.62
N LYS A 441 -20.66 -9.87 15.40
CA LYS A 441 -21.86 -10.54 15.91
C LYS A 441 -22.80 -10.99 14.80
N GLN A 442 -23.01 -10.15 13.78
CA GLN A 442 -23.81 -10.51 12.61
C GLN A 442 -23.21 -11.70 11.85
N LEU A 443 -21.88 -11.74 11.67
CA LEU A 443 -21.19 -12.86 11.02
C LEU A 443 -21.33 -14.15 11.83
N GLU A 444 -21.17 -14.08 13.16
CA GLU A 444 -21.35 -15.21 14.07
C GLU A 444 -22.79 -15.76 13.99
N GLU A 445 -23.80 -14.89 14.07
CA GLU A 445 -25.22 -15.27 14.00
C GLU A 445 -25.60 -15.90 12.65
N LEU A 446 -24.98 -15.42 11.57
CA LEU A 446 -25.14 -15.99 10.23
C LEU A 446 -24.29 -17.24 10.02
N GLY A 447 -23.35 -17.58 10.90
CA GLY A 447 -22.40 -18.67 10.73
C GLY A 447 -21.49 -18.45 9.51
N LEU A 448 -20.87 -17.27 9.43
CA LEU A 448 -19.84 -16.90 8.47
C LEU A 448 -18.48 -16.86 9.15
N ILE A 449 -17.43 -17.34 8.47
CA ILE A 449 -16.05 -17.22 8.94
C ILE A 449 -15.46 -15.92 8.39
N ASP A 450 -14.95 -15.06 9.28
CA ASP A 450 -14.33 -13.79 8.89
C ASP A 450 -12.94 -14.01 8.29
N VAL A 451 -12.70 -13.39 7.14
CA VAL A 451 -11.40 -13.34 6.46
C VAL A 451 -10.86 -11.93 6.64
N GLU A 452 -9.61 -11.84 7.10
CA GLU A 452 -8.95 -10.58 7.42
C GLU A 452 -9.12 -9.56 6.28
N SER A 453 -9.75 -8.43 6.61
CA SER A 453 -10.19 -7.42 5.65
C SER A 453 -9.02 -6.69 4.99
N SER A 454 -7.85 -6.67 5.63
CA SER A 454 -6.65 -6.03 5.09
C SER A 454 -6.02 -6.75 3.89
N ILE A 455 -6.23 -8.07 3.79
CA ILE A 455 -5.63 -8.88 2.74
C ILE A 455 -6.29 -8.54 1.40
N ASN A 456 -5.46 -8.23 0.41
CA ASN A 456 -5.91 -8.00 -0.97
C ASN A 456 -6.64 -9.21 -1.50
N ALA A 457 -7.90 -9.03 -1.90
CA ALA A 457 -8.71 -10.14 -2.38
C ALA A 457 -8.16 -10.73 -3.69
N GLU A 458 -7.47 -9.94 -4.52
CA GLU A 458 -6.80 -10.41 -5.74
C GLU A 458 -5.75 -11.50 -5.45
N LEU A 459 -5.03 -11.37 -4.33
CA LEU A 459 -4.07 -12.40 -3.91
C LEU A 459 -4.76 -13.63 -3.34
N ILE A 460 -5.89 -13.46 -2.65
CA ILE A 460 -6.72 -14.59 -2.22
C ILE A 460 -7.13 -15.42 -3.45
N LEU A 461 -7.63 -14.77 -4.50
CA LEU A 461 -8.05 -15.45 -5.73
C LEU A 461 -6.89 -16.13 -6.45
N PHE A 462 -5.70 -15.54 -6.41
CA PHE A 462 -4.52 -16.17 -6.98
C PHE A 462 -4.11 -17.45 -6.24
N PHE A 463 -4.13 -17.44 -4.91
CA PHE A 463 -3.73 -18.60 -4.10
C PHE A 463 -4.85 -19.64 -3.93
N TYR A 464 -6.11 -19.24 -4.14
CA TYR A 464 -7.29 -20.08 -4.02
C TYR A 464 -8.18 -19.93 -5.28
N PRO A 465 -7.71 -20.39 -6.45
CA PRO A 465 -8.41 -20.18 -7.73
C PRO A 465 -9.75 -20.93 -7.84
N ASP A 466 -10.00 -21.91 -6.96
CA ASP A 466 -11.22 -22.71 -6.93
C ASP A 466 -12.29 -22.15 -5.97
N ILE A 467 -12.08 -20.93 -5.43
CA ILE A 467 -13.03 -20.30 -4.51
C ILE A 467 -14.24 -19.74 -5.26
N TYR A 468 -15.41 -19.81 -4.64
CA TYR A 468 -16.65 -19.23 -5.17
C TYR A 468 -16.90 -17.85 -4.56
N MET A 469 -17.40 -16.91 -5.33
CA MET A 469 -17.54 -15.50 -4.93
C MET A 469 -18.96 -14.97 -5.12
N CYS A 470 -19.54 -14.45 -4.05
CA CYS A 470 -20.71 -13.58 -4.07
C CYS A 470 -20.37 -12.23 -3.46
N GLY A 471 -21.19 -11.19 -3.62
CA GLY A 471 -21.04 -9.97 -2.82
C GLY A 471 -21.56 -8.70 -3.48
N TYR A 472 -21.23 -7.57 -2.86
CA TYR A 472 -21.48 -6.25 -3.45
C TYR A 472 -20.47 -5.98 -4.58
N ASN A 473 -20.86 -5.13 -5.54
CA ASN A 473 -19.97 -4.71 -6.64
C ASN A 473 -18.62 -4.18 -6.11
N SER A 474 -17.52 -4.70 -6.66
CA SER A 474 -16.16 -4.36 -6.29
C SER A 474 -15.21 -4.58 -7.47
N SER A 475 -14.11 -3.81 -7.52
CA SER A 475 -13.04 -4.01 -8.49
C SER A 475 -12.40 -5.40 -8.38
N THR A 476 -12.48 -6.07 -7.24
CA THR A 476 -11.99 -7.44 -7.07
C THR A 476 -12.63 -8.43 -8.03
N PHE A 477 -13.89 -8.24 -8.43
CA PHE A 477 -14.52 -9.10 -9.41
C PHE A 477 -13.86 -9.04 -10.80
N LEU A 478 -13.01 -8.03 -11.09
CA LEU A 478 -12.18 -8.02 -12.30
C LEU A 478 -11.13 -9.13 -12.35
N SER A 479 -10.87 -9.79 -11.22
CA SER A 479 -9.92 -10.89 -11.08
C SER A 479 -10.56 -12.27 -11.17
N VAL A 480 -11.88 -12.36 -11.37
CA VAL A 480 -12.54 -13.66 -11.60
C VAL A 480 -12.22 -14.20 -12.98
N GLU A 481 -11.84 -15.47 -13.07
CA GLU A 481 -11.41 -16.10 -14.33
C GLU A 481 -12.46 -17.05 -14.93
N SER A 482 -13.52 -17.41 -14.20
CA SER A 482 -14.54 -18.36 -14.65
C SER A 482 -15.96 -18.08 -14.13
N LYS A 483 -16.94 -18.72 -14.76
CA LYS A 483 -18.36 -18.66 -14.39
C LYS A 483 -18.65 -19.38 -13.07
N GLU A 484 -17.90 -20.45 -12.80
CA GLU A 484 -18.01 -21.20 -11.56
C GLU A 484 -17.60 -20.34 -10.36
N MET A 485 -16.59 -19.48 -10.55
CA MET A 485 -16.11 -18.56 -9.53
C MET A 485 -17.11 -17.45 -9.22
N ALA A 486 -17.81 -16.93 -10.22
CA ALA A 486 -18.62 -15.72 -10.15
C ALA A 486 -20.10 -16.00 -9.88
N CYS A 487 -20.46 -16.13 -8.60
CA CYS A 487 -21.78 -16.58 -8.17
C CYS A 487 -22.85 -15.49 -8.22
N ALA A 488 -22.79 -14.48 -7.35
CA ALA A 488 -23.87 -13.50 -7.23
C ALA A 488 -23.38 -12.07 -6.96
N ILE A 489 -24.05 -11.09 -7.58
CA ILE A 489 -23.89 -9.66 -7.27
C ILE A 489 -25.12 -9.15 -6.52
N PHE A 490 -24.89 -8.51 -5.38
CA PHE A 490 -25.92 -7.98 -4.49
C PHE A 490 -26.27 -6.54 -4.81
N ASN A 491 -27.49 -6.15 -4.43
CA ASN A 491 -28.05 -4.82 -4.57
C ASN A 491 -27.99 -4.28 -6.01
N MET A 492 -28.22 -5.15 -6.99
CA MET A 492 -28.10 -4.80 -8.40
C MET A 492 -29.02 -5.67 -9.27
N THR A 493 -29.68 -5.03 -10.22
CA THR A 493 -30.42 -5.72 -11.29
C THR A 493 -29.49 -6.04 -12.46
N ALA A 494 -29.87 -7.01 -13.29
CA ALA A 494 -29.14 -7.33 -14.52
C ALA A 494 -29.08 -6.13 -15.49
N GLU A 495 -30.12 -5.30 -15.53
CA GLU A 495 -30.15 -4.05 -16.30
C GLU A 495 -29.13 -3.04 -15.78
N ALA A 496 -29.11 -2.80 -14.45
CA ALA A 496 -28.16 -1.88 -13.83
C ALA A 496 -26.72 -2.34 -14.01
N ALA A 497 -26.45 -3.64 -13.90
CA ALA A 497 -25.14 -4.20 -14.18
C ALA A 497 -24.70 -4.00 -15.63
N ASN A 498 -25.63 -4.11 -16.58
CA ASN A 498 -25.35 -3.89 -18.00
C ASN A 498 -25.02 -2.44 -18.33
N ALA A 499 -25.66 -1.49 -17.64
CA ALA A 499 -25.40 -0.07 -17.74
C ALA A 499 -24.14 0.39 -16.97
N ASN A 500 -23.59 -0.47 -16.10
CA ASN A 500 -22.41 -0.14 -15.31
C ASN A 500 -21.12 -0.49 -16.06
N GLU A 501 -20.47 0.53 -16.61
CA GLU A 501 -19.20 0.37 -17.34
C GLU A 501 -18.08 -0.25 -16.49
N GLY A 502 -18.09 -0.02 -15.17
CA GLY A 502 -17.16 -0.61 -14.22
C GLY A 502 -17.27 -2.14 -14.10
N MET A 503 -18.34 -2.75 -14.63
CA MET A 503 -18.56 -4.21 -14.64
C MET A 503 -18.30 -4.86 -16.01
N SER A 504 -17.96 -4.08 -17.03
CA SER A 504 -17.74 -4.55 -18.41
C SER A 504 -16.77 -5.73 -18.53
N GLY A 505 -15.83 -5.85 -17.58
CA GLY A 505 -14.84 -6.92 -17.55
C GLY A 505 -15.31 -8.28 -17.01
N TYR A 506 -16.47 -8.36 -16.34
CA TYR A 506 -16.88 -9.60 -15.64
C TYR A 506 -18.39 -9.86 -15.55
N LYS A 507 -19.25 -8.93 -15.98
CA LYS A 507 -20.72 -9.09 -15.91
C LYS A 507 -21.22 -10.39 -16.56
N ASP A 508 -20.64 -10.81 -17.69
CA ASP A 508 -21.04 -12.03 -18.39
C ASP A 508 -20.63 -13.32 -17.65
N LEU A 509 -19.82 -13.19 -16.59
CA LEU A 509 -19.40 -14.29 -15.72
C LEU A 509 -20.30 -14.44 -14.49
N ILE A 510 -21.03 -13.41 -14.07
CA ILE A 510 -21.90 -13.45 -12.89
C ILE A 510 -23.11 -14.36 -13.15
N ALA A 511 -23.40 -15.30 -12.25
CA ALA A 511 -24.56 -16.18 -12.39
C ALA A 511 -25.88 -15.49 -12.00
N LEU A 512 -25.90 -14.79 -10.85
CA LEU A 512 -27.10 -14.19 -10.25
C LEU A 512 -26.94 -12.69 -10.05
N TYR A 513 -27.94 -11.93 -10.47
CA TYR A 513 -28.12 -10.53 -10.09
C TYR A 513 -29.27 -10.44 -9.08
N VAL A 514 -29.00 -9.84 -7.92
CA VAL A 514 -29.97 -9.81 -6.83
C VAL A 514 -30.23 -8.39 -6.37
N SER A 515 -31.50 -8.00 -6.31
CA SER A 515 -31.94 -6.69 -5.85
C SER A 515 -33.18 -6.78 -4.95
N LYS A 516 -33.34 -5.80 -4.06
CA LYS A 516 -34.55 -5.67 -3.26
C LYS A 516 -35.72 -5.24 -4.13
N ILE A 517 -36.89 -5.81 -3.89
CA ILE A 517 -38.10 -5.44 -4.64
C ILE A 517 -38.73 -4.22 -3.99
N ASP A 518 -38.81 -3.13 -4.76
CA ASP A 518 -39.60 -1.96 -4.39
C ASP A 518 -41.11 -2.23 -4.52
N GLY A 519 -41.92 -1.60 -3.68
CA GLY A 519 -43.38 -1.74 -3.67
C GLY A 519 -44.07 -1.25 -4.95
N GLU A 520 -43.41 -0.38 -5.72
CA GLU A 520 -43.90 0.10 -7.02
C GLU A 520 -43.44 -0.77 -8.21
N SER A 521 -42.60 -1.78 -7.95
CA SER A 521 -42.13 -2.73 -8.96
C SER A 521 -43.27 -3.58 -9.54
N GLN A 522 -43.14 -3.96 -10.82
CA GLN A 522 -44.03 -4.96 -11.43
C GLN A 522 -44.01 -6.32 -10.69
N TYR A 523 -42.92 -6.62 -9.98
CA TYR A 523 -42.76 -7.85 -9.21
C TYR A 523 -43.40 -7.77 -7.81
N ALA A 524 -43.79 -6.59 -7.32
CA ALA A 524 -44.28 -6.40 -5.95
C ALA A 524 -45.49 -7.28 -5.61
N SER A 525 -46.38 -7.50 -6.59
CA SER A 525 -47.56 -8.36 -6.42
C SER A 525 -47.22 -9.84 -6.17
N LEU A 526 -46.03 -10.29 -6.58
CA LEU A 526 -45.55 -11.66 -6.38
C LEU A 526 -45.08 -11.90 -4.95
N CYS A 527 -44.72 -10.84 -4.22
CA CYS A 527 -44.22 -10.89 -2.86
C CYS A 527 -45.34 -11.08 -1.82
N GLY A 528 -46.60 -10.84 -2.19
CA GLY A 528 -47.73 -10.89 -1.27
C GLY A 528 -47.54 -9.97 -0.06
N ASN A 529 -47.70 -10.52 1.15
CA ASN A 529 -47.53 -9.77 2.40
C ASN A 529 -46.06 -9.64 2.86
N ALA A 530 -45.11 -10.25 2.13
CA ALA A 530 -43.70 -10.32 2.50
C ALA A 530 -42.83 -9.32 1.71
N ILE A 531 -43.42 -8.27 1.13
CA ILE A 531 -42.73 -7.29 0.27
C ILE A 531 -41.43 -6.74 0.88
N GLU A 532 -41.42 -6.46 2.19
CA GLU A 532 -40.26 -5.93 2.91
C GLU A 532 -39.06 -6.89 2.98
N SER A 533 -39.29 -8.19 2.80
CA SER A 533 -38.27 -9.25 2.83
C SER A 533 -38.08 -9.93 1.48
N CYS A 534 -38.66 -9.40 0.40
CA CYS A 534 -38.58 -10.01 -0.92
C CYS A 534 -37.51 -9.40 -1.82
N PHE A 535 -36.79 -10.29 -2.51
CA PHE A 535 -35.70 -9.95 -3.42
C PHE A 535 -35.97 -10.56 -4.79
N LEU A 536 -35.66 -9.81 -5.83
CA LEU A 536 -35.65 -10.27 -7.20
C LEU A 536 -34.31 -10.94 -7.46
N VAL A 537 -34.35 -12.10 -8.11
CA VAL A 537 -33.19 -12.87 -8.51
C VAL A 537 -33.27 -13.09 -10.01
N GLU A 538 -32.39 -12.43 -10.74
CA GLU A 538 -32.29 -12.51 -12.20
C GLU A 538 -31.12 -13.42 -12.56
N PHE A 539 -31.36 -14.35 -13.48
CA PHE A 539 -30.38 -15.33 -13.91
C PHE A 539 -29.63 -14.85 -15.15
N ASN A 540 -28.34 -15.12 -15.22
CA ASN A 540 -27.60 -14.98 -16.47
C ASN A 540 -27.95 -16.15 -17.42
N ASP A 541 -27.84 -15.93 -18.73
CA ASP A 541 -28.29 -16.85 -19.79
C ASP A 541 -27.67 -18.25 -19.72
N TYR A 542 -26.52 -18.39 -19.06
CA TYR A 542 -25.82 -19.67 -18.95
C TYR A 542 -26.26 -20.51 -17.74
N VAL A 543 -27.04 -19.93 -16.81
CA VAL A 543 -27.54 -20.64 -15.64
C VAL A 543 -28.59 -21.65 -16.12
N ASP A 544 -28.41 -22.92 -15.73
CA ASP A 544 -29.30 -24.02 -16.13
C ASP A 544 -30.61 -23.96 -15.34
N THR A 545 -31.58 -23.19 -15.84
CA THR A 545 -32.91 -23.03 -15.27
C THR A 545 -33.95 -22.77 -16.36
N GLU A 546 -35.18 -23.26 -16.17
CA GLU A 546 -36.32 -22.95 -17.04
C GLU A 546 -37.00 -21.62 -16.65
N ALA A 547 -36.59 -21.02 -15.53
CA ALA A 547 -37.13 -19.76 -15.02
C ALA A 547 -36.42 -18.55 -15.61
N ASP A 548 -37.18 -17.50 -15.94
CA ASP A 548 -36.60 -16.21 -16.34
C ASP A 548 -36.07 -15.44 -15.11
N PHE A 549 -36.75 -15.59 -13.96
CA PHE A 549 -36.32 -14.99 -12.68
C PHE A 549 -36.93 -15.75 -11.50
N ALA A 550 -36.47 -15.44 -10.29
CA ALA A 550 -37.06 -15.92 -9.05
C ALA A 550 -37.32 -14.78 -8.06
N ILE A 551 -38.25 -15.03 -7.14
CA ILE A 551 -38.51 -14.21 -5.97
C ILE A 551 -38.00 -14.96 -4.75
N PHE A 552 -37.07 -14.36 -4.02
CA PHE A 552 -36.57 -14.88 -2.76
C PHE A 552 -37.23 -14.15 -1.58
N ASP A 553 -37.90 -14.88 -0.70
CA ASP A 553 -38.41 -14.36 0.57
C ASP A 553 -37.40 -14.66 1.68
N ALA A 554 -36.70 -13.62 2.17
CA ALA A 554 -35.69 -13.74 3.20
C ALA A 554 -36.25 -14.11 4.59
N SER A 555 -37.54 -13.89 4.84
CA SER A 555 -38.19 -14.27 6.11
C SER A 555 -38.42 -15.78 6.18
N ALA A 556 -38.74 -16.40 5.05
CA ALA A 556 -38.95 -17.84 4.91
C ALA A 556 -37.68 -18.58 4.44
N SER A 557 -36.71 -17.86 3.87
CA SER A 557 -35.54 -18.41 3.17
C SER A 557 -35.92 -19.35 2.02
N THR A 558 -36.90 -18.93 1.20
CA THR A 558 -37.44 -19.75 0.10
C THR A 558 -37.47 -19.00 -1.22
N PHE A 559 -37.17 -19.73 -2.30
CA PHE A 559 -37.31 -19.25 -3.67
C PHE A 559 -38.66 -19.66 -4.27
N THR A 560 -39.24 -18.77 -5.08
CA THR A 560 -40.29 -19.12 -6.04
C THR A 560 -39.84 -18.68 -7.42
N TYR A 561 -39.86 -19.60 -8.39
CA TYR A 561 -39.36 -19.39 -9.75
C TYR A 561 -40.50 -19.03 -10.70
N TYR A 562 -40.21 -18.19 -11.69
CA TYR A 562 -41.22 -17.65 -12.62
C TYR A 562 -40.72 -17.62 -14.06
N ILE A 563 -41.67 -17.75 -15.00
CA ILE A 563 -41.52 -17.42 -16.43
C ILE A 563 -42.29 -16.12 -16.72
N ALA A 564 -41.66 -15.21 -17.45
CA ALA A 564 -42.22 -13.95 -17.91
C ALA A 564 -42.92 -14.12 -19.28
N ASN A 565 -44.23 -13.89 -19.30
CA ASN A 565 -45.06 -13.86 -20.50
C ASN A 565 -45.52 -12.42 -20.77
N GLY A 566 -44.62 -11.59 -21.27
CA GLY A 566 -44.83 -10.15 -21.41
C GLY A 566 -44.95 -9.48 -20.04
N THR A 567 -46.10 -8.90 -19.70
CA THR A 567 -46.35 -8.27 -18.39
C THR A 567 -47.03 -9.20 -17.38
N SER A 568 -47.07 -10.51 -17.66
CA SER A 568 -47.65 -11.52 -16.77
C SER A 568 -46.60 -12.54 -16.36
N PHE A 569 -46.70 -13.07 -15.14
CA PHE A 569 -45.72 -13.98 -14.57
C PHE A 569 -46.38 -15.32 -14.21
N GLU A 570 -45.82 -16.41 -14.70
CA GLU A 570 -46.27 -17.77 -14.42
C GLU A 570 -45.32 -18.41 -13.41
N LYS A 571 -45.85 -18.87 -12.27
CA LYS A 571 -45.06 -19.57 -11.26
C LYS A 571 -44.72 -20.98 -11.74
N LEU A 572 -43.43 -21.33 -11.72
CA LEU A 572 -42.96 -22.70 -11.91
C LEU A 572 -43.25 -23.55 -10.67
N ALA A 573 -43.61 -24.81 -10.94
CA ALA A 573 -44.12 -25.76 -9.96
C ALA A 573 -43.04 -26.30 -9.00
#